data_AF-A0A0F8WCA4-F1
#
_entry.id   AF-A0A0F8WCA4-F1
#
_cell.length_a   1.000
_cell.length_b   1.000
_cell.length_c   1.000
_cell.angle_alpha   90.00
_cell.angle_beta   90.00
_cell.angle_gamma   90.00
#
_symmetry.space_group_name_H-M   'P 1'
#
loop_
_entity.id
_entity.type
_entity.pdbx_description
1 polymer ?
#
loop_
_entity_poly.entity_id
_entity_poly.type
_entity_poly.pdbx_seq_one_letter_code
_entity_poly.pdbx_strand_id
1 'polypeptide(L)' 'MKKENCWEFFECGGSPTRSTLKDSGICPVKTFTDSDGFGGGKNGGRACVYITGTLCWSEIQGVYKEKKKMYSM' A
#
# COMPACT_ATOMS: atom_id res chain seq x y z
N MET A 1 -14.11 14.52 -6.52
CA MET A 1 -13.29 13.79 -5.53
C MET A 1 -11.87 13.68 -6.06
N LYS A 2 -10.87 13.94 -5.21
CA LYS A 2 -9.46 13.75 -5.56
C LYS A 2 -9.19 12.24 -5.70
N LYS A 3 -8.39 11.84 -6.69
CA LYS A 3 -7.93 10.45 -6.82
C LYS A 3 -6.75 10.26 -5.88
N GLU A 4 -6.97 9.56 -4.79
CA GLU A 4 -5.94 9.29 -3.78
C GLU A 4 -5.25 7.95 -4.04
N ASN A 5 -3.96 7.91 -3.73
CA ASN A 5 -3.16 6.70 -3.64
C ASN A 5 -3.44 6.00 -2.30
N CYS A 6 -3.13 4.70 -2.20
CA CYS A 6 -3.40 3.91 -0.99
C CYS A 6 -2.73 4.48 0.25
N TRP A 7 -1.52 5.06 0.16
CA TRP A 7 -0.83 5.65 1.30
C TRP A 7 -1.41 7.00 1.72
N GLU A 8 -2.15 7.69 0.85
CA GLU A 8 -2.87 8.91 1.21
C GLU A 8 -4.14 8.54 1.99
N PHE A 9 -4.81 7.46 1.59
CA PHE A 9 -6.04 6.98 2.23
C PHE A 9 -5.81 6.19 3.52
N PHE A 10 -4.90 5.21 3.50
CA PHE A 10 -4.60 4.33 4.63
C PHE A 10 -3.49 4.86 5.54
N GLU A 11 -2.87 5.98 5.19
CA GLU A 11 -1.71 6.54 5.89
C GLU A 11 -0.55 5.53 6.07
N CYS A 12 -0.40 4.60 5.12
CA CYS A 12 0.59 3.52 5.20
C CYS A 12 1.95 3.89 4.57
N GLY A 13 3.00 3.13 4.90
CA GLY A 13 4.30 3.25 4.24
C GLY A 13 5.15 4.45 4.65
N GLY A 14 5.06 4.88 5.91
CA GLY A 14 6.05 5.77 6.52
C GLY A 14 5.57 7.21 6.70
N SER A 15 4.72 7.44 7.70
CA SER A 15 4.95 8.57 8.60
C SER A 15 5.61 8.01 9.87
N PRO A 16 6.71 8.60 10.37
CA PRO A 16 7.37 8.17 11.60
C PRO A 16 6.46 8.27 12.84
N THR A 17 5.29 8.90 12.72
CA THR A 17 4.35 9.11 13.82
C THR A 17 3.47 7.90 14.16
N ARG A 18 3.50 6.81 13.37
CA ARG A 18 2.69 5.59 13.65
C ARG A 18 3.48 4.26 13.57
N SER A 19 4.81 4.30 13.50
CA SER A 19 5.65 3.09 13.38
C SER A 19 6.18 2.63 14.74
N THR A 20 5.44 1.75 15.41
CA THR A 20 5.95 0.90 16.50
C THR A 20 6.65 -0.37 16.01
N LEU A 21 7.00 -0.44 14.72
CA LEU A 21 7.81 -1.53 14.19
C LEU A 21 9.17 -1.01 13.76
N LYS A 22 10.18 -1.41 14.53
CA LYS A 22 11.60 -1.13 14.30
C LYS A 22 12.15 -1.71 12.98
N ASP A 23 11.36 -2.49 12.23
CA ASP A 23 11.81 -3.22 11.04
C ASP A 23 10.99 -2.98 9.74
N SER A 24 9.90 -2.20 9.77
CA SER A 24 9.06 -2.01 8.58
C SER A 24 9.59 -0.87 7.70
N GLY A 25 10.38 -1.22 6.68
CA GLY A 25 10.85 -0.29 5.66
C GLY A 25 9.74 0.43 4.89
N ILE A 26 10.12 1.26 3.91
CA ILE A 26 9.16 1.95 3.02
C ILE A 26 8.30 0.90 2.30
N CYS A 27 6.97 1.09 2.29
CA CYS A 27 6.06 0.19 1.56
C CYS A 27 6.45 0.13 0.07
N PRO A 28 6.66 -1.06 -0.53
CA PRO A 28 7.21 -1.20 -1.88
C PRO A 28 6.34 -0.52 -2.96
N VAL A 29 5.04 -0.38 -2.70
CA VAL A 29 4.10 0.35 -3.58
C VAL A 29 4.52 1.81 -3.82
N LYS A 30 5.23 2.45 -2.88
CA LYS A 30 5.74 3.82 -3.07
C LYS A 30 6.87 3.90 -4.09
N THR A 31 7.55 2.81 -4.40
CA THR A 31 8.67 2.75 -5.35
C THR A 31 8.42 1.82 -6.54
N PHE A 32 7.26 1.14 -6.59
CA PHE A 32 6.89 0.24 -7.66
C PHE A 32 6.42 1.03 -8.91
N THR A 33 7.38 1.42 -9.75
CA THR A 33 7.16 2.26 -10.93
C THR A 33 6.46 1.54 -12.08
N ASP A 34 6.49 0.20 -12.12
CA ASP A 34 5.92 -0.60 -13.22
C ASP A 34 4.39 -0.43 -13.35
N SER A 35 3.73 0.06 -12.30
CA SER A 35 2.31 0.39 -12.32
C SER A 35 2.02 1.89 -12.26
N ASP A 36 3.02 2.76 -12.49
CA ASP A 36 2.80 4.21 -12.48
C ASP A 36 1.73 4.61 -13.51
N GLY A 37 0.85 5.53 -13.13
CA GLY A 37 -0.32 5.90 -13.93
C GLY A 37 -1.47 4.90 -13.89
N PHE A 38 -1.29 3.68 -13.36
CA PHE A 38 -2.38 2.69 -13.28
C PHE A 38 -3.56 3.25 -12.48
N GLY A 39 -4.74 3.24 -13.10
CA GLY A 39 -5.94 3.85 -12.52
C GLY A 39 -5.82 5.34 -12.20
N GLY A 40 -4.83 6.05 -12.77
CA GLY A 40 -4.50 7.43 -12.42
C GLY A 40 -3.85 7.61 -11.05
N GLY A 41 -3.20 6.57 -10.52
CA GLY A 41 -2.33 6.66 -9.34
C GLY A 41 -0.88 6.95 -9.70
N LYS A 42 -0.06 7.18 -8.68
CA LYS A 42 1.40 7.26 -8.79
C LYS A 42 2.02 5.92 -8.35
N ASN A 43 3.04 5.42 -9.04
CA ASN A 43 3.69 4.14 -8.76
C ASN A 43 2.65 3.02 -8.53
N GLY A 44 2.74 2.30 -7.41
CA GLY A 44 1.77 1.29 -6.97
C GLY A 44 0.50 1.82 -6.31
N GLY A 45 0.33 3.14 -6.19
CA GLY A 45 -0.61 3.74 -5.24
C GLY A 45 -2.06 3.33 -5.44
N ARG A 46 -2.51 3.17 -6.68
CA ARG A 46 -3.85 2.65 -6.99
C ARG A 46 -3.87 1.21 -7.52
N ALA A 47 -2.70 0.57 -7.52
CA ALA A 47 -2.51 -0.84 -7.86
C ALA A 47 -2.20 -1.72 -6.62
N CYS A 48 -2.17 -1.14 -5.42
CA CYS A 48 -1.68 -1.78 -4.18
C CYS A 48 -2.34 -3.15 -3.89
N VAL A 49 -3.60 -3.35 -4.25
CA VAL A 49 -4.29 -4.64 -4.07
C VAL A 49 -3.67 -5.77 -4.90
N TYR A 50 -2.99 -5.45 -6.00
CA TYR A 50 -2.37 -6.41 -6.91
C TYR A 50 -0.89 -6.66 -6.64
N ILE A 51 -0.24 -5.81 -5.85
CA ILE A 51 1.20 -5.88 -5.56
C ILE A 51 1.41 -6.66 -4.26
N THR A 52 2.26 -7.68 -4.24
CA THR A 52 2.54 -8.46 -3.02
C THR A 52 3.55 -7.76 -2.11
N GLY A 53 3.60 -8.15 -0.83
CA GLY A 53 4.58 -7.62 0.13
C GLY A 53 4.32 -6.16 0.54
N THR A 54 3.14 -5.61 0.28
CA THR A 54 2.81 -4.24 0.68
C THR A 54 2.67 -4.13 2.19
N LEU A 55 2.95 -2.96 2.74
CA LEU A 55 2.82 -2.71 4.17
C LEU A 55 1.55 -1.90 4.44
N CYS A 56 0.58 -2.52 5.10
CA CYS A 56 -0.65 -1.89 5.59
C CYS A 56 -0.82 -2.24 7.05
N TRP A 57 -1.18 -1.26 7.89
CA TRP A 57 -1.42 -1.44 9.34
C TRP A 57 -0.30 -2.18 10.06
N SER A 58 0.95 -1.85 9.74
CA SER A 58 2.13 -2.49 10.33
C SER A 58 2.25 -3.99 10.03
N GLU A 59 1.52 -4.50 9.03
CA GLU A 59 1.61 -5.90 8.59
C GLU A 59 2.03 -6.00 7.12
N ILE A 60 2.84 -7.03 6.83
CA ILE A 60 3.15 -7.44 5.45
C ILE A 60 1.92 -8.14 4.89
N GLN A 61 1.36 -7.54 3.85
CA GLN A 61 0.26 -8.10 3.10
C GLN A 61 0.80 -9.05 2.03
N GLY A 62 0.35 -10.30 2.04
CA GLY A 62 0.78 -11.29 1.06
C GLY A 62 0.07 -11.17 -0.29
N VAL A 63 -0.49 -12.27 -0.78
CA VAL A 63 -1.04 -12.34 -2.15
C VAL A 63 -2.45 -11.75 -2.26
N TYR A 64 -2.91 -11.47 -3.48
CA TYR A 64 -4.25 -10.92 -3.76
C TYR A 64 -5.38 -11.65 -3.01
N LYS A 65 -5.33 -12.99 -2.94
CA LYS A 65 -6.33 -13.81 -2.24
C LYS A 65 -6.46 -13.48 -0.75
N GLU A 66 -5.33 -13.18 -0.10
CA GLU A 66 -5.29 -12.83 1.33
C GLU A 66 -5.82 -11.41 1.53
N LYS A 67 -5.38 -10.47 0.69
CA LYS A 67 -5.85 -9.07 0.71
C LYS A 67 -7.34 -8.94 0.49
N LYS A 68 -7.93 -9.75 -0.41
CA LYS A 68 -9.37 -9.70 -0.72
C LYS A 68 -10.25 -9.99 0.50
N LYS A 69 -9.80 -10.86 1.42
CA LYS A 69 -10.56 -11.15 2.66
C LYS A 69 -10.72 -9.93 3.55
N MET A 70 -9.75 -9.01 3.49
CA MET A 70 -9.67 -7.81 4.31
C MET A 70 -10.69 -6.73 3.93
N TYR A 71 -11.18 -6.74 2.69
CA TYR A 71 -12.15 -5.78 2.16
C TYR A 71 -13.59 -6.35 2.11
N SER A 72 -13.81 -7.54 2.65
CA SER A 72 -15.09 -8.27 2.61
C SER A 72 -15.83 -8.28 3.95
N MET A 73 -15.42 -7.45 4.90
CA MET A 73 -16.11 -7.24 6.18
C MET A 73 -16.90 -5.93 6.15
#